data_AF-N2B5L2-F1
#
_entry.id   AF-N2B5L2-F1
#
_cell.length_a   1.000
_cell.length_b   1.000
_cell.length_c   1.000
_cell.angle_alpha   90.00
_cell.angle_beta   90.00
_cell.angle_gamma   90.00
#
_symmetry.space_group_name_H-M   'P 1'
#
loop_
_entity.id
_entity.type
_entity.pdbx_description
1 polymer ?
#
loop_
_entity_poly.entity_id
_entity_poly.type
_entity_poly.pdbx_seq_one_letter_code
_entity_poly.pdbx_strand_id
1 'polypeptide(L)'
;MRGHFDSIIVDTGGKDSKEMRKAILVSDIIIIPTIPSQYDVNVLDHMLELYAEVKDLNPKLLSLILVNRVSPNPFLTKELTNLKDYIHVTKQEMCLEDVKVLDSVIYERQAYRKAVIEGKSIKEYCDNSDKALIDFEVFYQELLTNAKKHFM
;
A
#
# COMPACT_ATOMS: atom_id res chain seq x y z
N MET A 1 9.55 1.52 -23.42
CA MET A 1 9.71 1.69 -21.95
C MET A 1 9.69 0.35 -21.23
N ARG A 2 8.63 -0.47 -21.31
CA ARG A 2 8.56 -1.80 -20.64
C ARG A 2 9.77 -2.72 -20.87
N GLY A 3 10.32 -2.79 -22.09
CA GLY A 3 11.48 -3.65 -22.40
C GLY A 3 12.85 -3.13 -21.92
N HIS A 4 12.91 -1.99 -21.21
CA HIS A 4 14.16 -1.36 -20.77
C HIS A 4 14.30 -1.25 -19.25
N PHE A 5 13.27 -1.61 -18.49
CA PHE A 5 13.25 -1.50 -17.04
C PHE A 5 12.66 -2.77 -16.44
N ASP A 6 13.24 -3.24 -15.34
CA ASP A 6 12.72 -4.39 -14.60
C ASP A 6 11.39 -4.06 -13.90
N SER A 7 11.17 -2.80 -13.55
CA SER A 7 9.97 -2.32 -12.88
C SER A 7 9.67 -0.87 -13.24
N ILE A 8 8.39 -0.53 -13.30
CA ILE A 8 7.89 0.83 -13.53
C ILE A 8 6.97 1.19 -12.37
N ILE A 9 7.29 2.26 -11.64
CA ILE A 9 6.46 2.77 -10.55
C ILE A 9 5.66 3.95 -11.08
N VAL A 10 4.34 3.90 -10.91
CA VAL A 10 3.43 4.98 -11.28
C VAL A 10 2.87 5.56 -9.99
N ASP A 11 3.31 6.78 -9.65
CA ASP A 11 2.73 7.55 -8.56
C ASP A 11 1.52 8.35 -9.09
N THR A 12 0.40 8.30 -8.38
CA THR A 12 -0.84 8.96 -8.79
C THR A 12 -1.28 9.93 -7.70
N GLY A 13 -1.95 11.02 -8.07
CA GLY A 13 -2.31 12.09 -7.14
C GLY A 13 -3.36 11.74 -6.07
N GLY A 14 -3.63 10.47 -5.81
CA GLY A 14 -4.53 10.01 -4.74
C GLY A 14 -6.01 10.34 -4.93
N LYS A 15 -6.41 10.73 -6.14
CA LYS A 15 -7.80 11.02 -6.51
C LYS A 15 -8.22 10.15 -7.68
N ASP A 16 -9.49 9.75 -7.65
CA ASP A 16 -10.08 9.08 -8.80
C ASP A 16 -10.02 9.99 -10.03
N SER A 17 -9.25 9.54 -11.01
CA SER A 17 -8.93 10.26 -12.22
C SER A 17 -8.82 9.27 -13.36
N LYS A 18 -9.05 9.75 -14.59
CA LYS A 18 -8.92 8.92 -15.80
C LYS A 18 -7.50 8.35 -15.91
N GLU A 19 -6.51 9.11 -15.45
CA GLU A 19 -5.10 8.73 -15.45
C GLU A 19 -4.84 7.60 -14.44
N MET A 20 -5.35 7.70 -13.22
CA MET A 20 -5.22 6.63 -12.21
C MET A 20 -5.90 5.35 -12.67
N ARG A 21 -7.14 5.42 -13.18
CA ARG A 21 -7.89 4.26 -13.69
C ARG A 21 -7.13 3.56 -14.83
N LYS A 22 -6.57 4.33 -15.77
CA LYS A 22 -5.73 3.79 -16.85
C LYS A 22 -4.44 3.15 -16.32
N ALA A 23 -3.81 3.76 -15.32
CA ALA A 23 -2.60 3.21 -14.70
C ALA A 23 -2.90 1.85 -14.06
N ILE A 24 -3.94 1.75 -13.23
CA ILE A 24 -4.34 0.49 -12.58
C ILE A 24 -4.67 -0.58 -13.62
N LEU A 25 -5.39 -0.22 -14.68
CA LEU A 25 -5.78 -1.16 -15.74
C LEU A 25 -4.57 -1.82 -16.43
N VAL A 26 -3.44 -1.12 -16.58
CA VAL A 26 -2.24 -1.66 -17.25
C VAL A 26 -1.17 -2.19 -16.28
N SER A 27 -1.37 -2.00 -14.98
CA SER A 27 -0.44 -2.43 -13.93
C SER A 27 -0.52 -3.92 -13.63
N ASP A 28 0.61 -4.48 -13.21
CA ASP A 28 0.68 -5.85 -12.70
C ASP A 28 0.33 -5.88 -11.20
N ILE A 29 0.72 -4.84 -10.45
CA ILE A 29 0.48 -4.70 -9.00
C ILE A 29 -0.12 -3.32 -8.71
N ILE A 30 -1.11 -3.27 -7.82
CA ILE A 30 -1.58 -2.04 -7.17
C ILE A 30 -1.29 -2.13 -5.67
N ILE A 31 -0.74 -1.04 -5.10
CA ILE A 31 -0.57 -0.86 -3.66
C ILE A 31 -1.50 0.25 -3.22
N ILE A 32 -2.39 -0.04 -2.26
CA ILE A 32 -3.36 0.87 -1.68
C ILE A 32 -2.87 1.24 -0.27
N PRO A 33 -2.17 2.39 -0.09
CA PRO A 33 -1.78 2.84 1.23
C PRO A 33 -2.99 3.39 1.98
N THR A 34 -3.23 2.88 3.20
CA THR A 34 -4.36 3.29 4.05
C THR A 34 -3.86 3.69 5.43
N ILE A 35 -4.32 4.83 5.94
CA ILE A 35 -4.00 5.28 7.30
C ILE A 35 -5.09 4.77 8.26
N PRO A 36 -4.76 4.40 9.52
CA PRO A 36 -5.74 4.13 10.58
C PRO A 36 -6.54 5.38 10.99
N SER A 37 -7.35 5.91 10.09
CA SER A 37 -8.13 7.13 10.28
C SER A 37 -9.51 6.97 9.63
N GLN A 38 -10.53 7.59 10.22
CA GLN A 38 -11.90 7.50 9.72
C GLN A 38 -12.06 8.09 8.31
N TYR A 39 -11.26 9.10 7.96
CA TYR A 39 -11.31 9.72 6.63
C TYR A 39 -10.71 8.80 5.56
N ASP A 40 -9.68 8.03 5.92
CA ASP A 40 -8.99 7.11 5.01
C ASP A 40 -9.81 5.85 4.72
N VAL A 41 -10.71 5.47 5.63
CA VAL A 41 -11.66 4.35 5.39
C VAL A 41 -12.53 4.60 4.16
N ASN A 42 -13.11 5.80 4.02
CA ASN A 42 -13.94 6.12 2.86
C ASN A 42 -13.15 6.09 1.54
N VAL A 43 -11.87 6.49 1.60
CA VAL A 43 -10.99 6.45 0.41
C VAL A 43 -10.63 5.00 0.07
N LEU A 44 -10.40 4.16 1.07
CA LEU A 44 -10.18 2.74 0.87
C LEU A 44 -11.39 2.08 0.20
N ASP A 45 -12.61 2.33 0.67
CA ASP A 45 -13.83 1.74 0.09
C ASP A 45 -13.95 2.09 -1.39
N HIS A 46 -13.75 3.37 -1.74
CA HIS A 46 -13.73 3.82 -3.13
C HIS A 46 -12.66 3.12 -3.97
N MET A 47 -11.47 2.88 -3.39
CA MET A 47 -10.39 2.16 -4.08
C MET A 47 -10.70 0.67 -4.26
N LEU A 48 -11.44 0.05 -3.33
CA LEU A 48 -11.91 -1.34 -3.44
C LEU A 48 -13.00 -1.49 -4.51
N GLU A 49 -13.95 -0.55 -4.56
CA GLU A 49 -14.96 -0.50 -5.64
C GLU A 49 -14.29 -0.34 -7.00
N LEU A 50 -13.33 0.58 -7.10
CA LEU A 50 -12.56 0.76 -8.32
C LEU A 50 -11.76 -0.50 -8.70
N TYR A 51 -11.15 -1.16 -7.72
CA TYR A 51 -10.45 -2.42 -7.97
C TYR A 51 -11.40 -3.48 -8.53
N ALA A 52 -12.60 -3.62 -7.97
CA ALA A 52 -13.61 -4.56 -8.44
C ALA A 52 -13.95 -4.31 -9.93
N GLU A 53 -14.16 -3.05 -10.32
CA GLU A 53 -14.41 -2.68 -11.72
C GLU A 53 -13.24 -3.02 -12.66
N VAL A 54 -12.00 -2.78 -12.21
CA VAL A 54 -10.81 -2.99 -13.04
C VAL A 54 -10.42 -4.47 -13.11
N LYS A 55 -10.74 -5.27 -12.09
CA LYS A 55 -10.36 -6.68 -12.01
C LYS A 55 -10.94 -7.51 -13.15
N ASP A 56 -12.17 -7.22 -13.57
CA ASP A 56 -12.81 -7.88 -14.72
C ASP A 56 -12.03 -7.66 -16.02
N LEU A 57 -11.41 -6.48 -16.17
CA LEU A 57 -10.62 -6.10 -17.34
C LEU A 57 -9.15 -6.52 -17.23
N ASN A 58 -8.62 -6.62 -16.00
CA ASN A 58 -7.26 -7.07 -15.71
C ASN A 58 -7.26 -8.15 -14.61
N PRO A 59 -7.61 -9.41 -14.95
CA PRO A 59 -7.72 -10.50 -13.97
C PRO A 59 -6.39 -10.85 -13.28
N LYS A 60 -5.26 -10.46 -13.87
CA LYS A 60 -3.91 -10.74 -13.35
C LYS A 60 -3.45 -9.74 -12.29
N LEU A 61 -4.15 -8.60 -12.15
CA LEU A 61 -3.79 -7.57 -11.18
C LEU A 61 -3.71 -8.14 -9.77
N LEU A 62 -2.57 -7.93 -9.11
CA LEU A 62 -2.37 -8.18 -7.68
C LEU A 62 -2.68 -6.91 -6.90
N SER A 63 -3.63 -6.97 -5.97
CA SER A 63 -3.97 -5.84 -5.09
C SER A 63 -3.46 -6.06 -3.67
N LEU A 64 -2.73 -5.08 -3.15
CA LEU A 64 -2.12 -5.10 -1.83
C LEU A 64 -2.53 -3.84 -1.03
N ILE A 65 -3.11 -4.02 0.15
CA ILE A 65 -3.38 -2.92 1.09
C ILE A 65 -2.21 -2.82 2.05
N LEU A 66 -1.58 -1.65 2.09
CA LEU A 66 -0.51 -1.33 3.04
C LEU A 66 -1.05 -0.38 4.11
N VAL A 67 -1.05 -0.81 5.37
CA VAL A 67 -1.36 0.13 6.46
C VAL A 67 -0.15 1.03 6.70
N ASN A 68 -0.34 2.33 6.48
CA ASN A 68 0.72 3.33 6.48
C ASN A 68 0.44 4.42 7.53
N ARG A 69 1.50 5.15 7.92
CA ARG A 69 1.49 6.24 8.90
C ARG A 69 0.83 5.86 10.22
N VAL A 70 1.02 4.61 10.65
CA VAL A 70 0.52 4.13 11.94
C VAL A 70 1.21 4.91 13.06
N SER A 71 0.46 5.40 14.04
CA SER A 71 1.07 6.05 15.18
C SER A 71 1.92 5.06 15.98
N PRO A 72 3.18 5.38 16.34
CA PRO A 72 3.99 4.52 17.21
C PRO A 72 3.52 4.55 18.68
N ASN A 73 2.49 5.35 18.99
CA ASN A 73 1.91 5.43 20.33
C ASN A 73 1.19 4.10 20.68
N PRO A 74 1.63 3.37 21.72
CA PRO A 74 1.02 2.11 22.11
C PRO A 74 -0.48 2.21 22.43
N PHE A 75 -0.96 3.37 22.88
CA PHE A 75 -2.37 3.60 23.17
C PHE A 75 -3.27 3.62 21.92
N LEU A 76 -2.68 3.82 20.74
CA LEU A 76 -3.39 3.87 19.45
C LEU A 76 -3.32 2.54 18.69
N THR A 77 -2.75 1.49 19.28
CA THR A 77 -2.70 0.14 18.68
C THR A 77 -4.10 -0.39 18.35
N LYS A 78 -5.11 0.00 19.12
CA LYS A 78 -6.51 -0.39 18.87
C LYS A 78 -7.04 0.13 17.52
N GLU A 79 -6.60 1.29 17.07
CA GLU A 79 -7.02 1.85 15.77
C GLU A 79 -6.51 1.01 14.60
N LEU A 80 -5.28 0.49 14.71
CA LEU A 80 -4.72 -0.44 13.74
C LEU A 80 -5.53 -1.74 13.69
N THR A 81 -5.85 -2.33 14.84
CA THR A 81 -6.67 -3.55 14.91
C THR A 81 -8.05 -3.31 14.32
N ASN A 82 -8.74 -2.24 14.72
CA ASN A 82 -10.05 -1.87 14.19
C ASN A 82 -10.03 -1.69 12.67
N LEU A 83 -8.99 -1.05 12.12
CA LEU A 83 -8.86 -0.89 10.66
C LEU A 83 -8.66 -2.24 9.97
N LYS A 84 -7.81 -3.13 10.50
CA LYS A 84 -7.61 -4.47 9.92
C LYS A 84 -8.89 -5.30 9.95
N ASP A 85 -9.64 -5.25 11.05
CA ASP A 85 -10.93 -5.93 11.19
C ASP A 85 -11.95 -5.36 10.18
N TYR A 86 -12.01 -4.04 10.07
CA TYR A 86 -12.86 -3.36 9.09
C TYR A 86 -12.54 -3.79 7.66
N ILE A 87 -11.26 -3.76 7.26
CA ILE A 87 -10.82 -4.20 5.93
C ILE A 87 -11.25 -5.65 5.66
N HIS A 88 -11.13 -6.51 6.66
CA HIS A 88 -11.52 -7.91 6.53
C HIS A 88 -13.02 -8.08 6.24
N VAL A 89 -13.87 -7.35 6.99
CA VAL A 89 -15.32 -7.35 6.78
C VAL A 89 -15.68 -6.77 5.43
N THR A 90 -15.20 -5.57 5.09
CA THR A 90 -15.50 -4.90 3.81
C THR A 90 -15.13 -5.77 2.62
N LYS A 91 -13.95 -6.40 2.64
CA LYS A 91 -13.54 -7.33 1.58
C LYS A 91 -14.49 -8.51 1.42
N GLN A 92 -14.98 -9.08 2.53
CA GLN A 92 -15.92 -10.20 2.49
C GLN A 92 -17.28 -9.75 1.93
N GLU A 93 -17.76 -8.59 2.34
CA GLU A 93 -19.02 -8.02 1.85
C GLU A 93 -18.97 -7.72 0.34
N MET A 94 -17.81 -7.32 -0.17
CA MET A 94 -17.58 -7.02 -1.58
C MET A 94 -17.09 -8.21 -2.42
N CYS A 95 -16.94 -9.41 -1.83
CA CYS A 95 -16.37 -10.60 -2.51
C CYS A 95 -14.98 -10.35 -3.13
N LEU A 96 -14.10 -9.65 -2.39
CA LEU A 96 -12.74 -9.27 -2.80
C LEU A 96 -11.68 -10.06 -2.03
N GLU A 97 -11.80 -11.39 -1.98
CA GLU A 97 -10.88 -12.24 -1.21
C GLU A 97 -9.44 -12.19 -1.73
N ASP A 98 -9.25 -11.85 -3.00
CA ASP A 98 -7.96 -11.77 -3.70
C ASP A 98 -7.16 -10.50 -3.41
N VAL A 99 -7.81 -9.45 -2.85
CA VAL A 99 -7.11 -8.29 -2.31
C VAL A 99 -6.34 -8.71 -1.05
N LYS A 100 -5.03 -8.49 -0.96
CA LYS A 100 -4.26 -8.92 0.22
C LYS A 100 -4.01 -7.74 1.14
N VAL A 101 -4.24 -7.94 2.45
CA VAL A 101 -3.79 -6.98 3.47
C VAL A 101 -2.40 -7.40 3.91
N LEU A 102 -1.45 -6.48 3.85
CA LEU A 102 -0.09 -6.76 4.28
C LEU A 102 -0.02 -6.86 5.81
N ASP A 103 0.82 -7.78 6.30
CA ASP A 103 1.13 -7.92 7.72
C ASP A 103 2.02 -6.77 8.20
N SER A 104 2.97 -6.37 7.35
CA SER A 104 3.83 -5.20 7.54
C SER A 104 3.02 -3.91 7.63
N VAL A 105 3.52 -2.99 8.44
CA VAL A 105 2.96 -1.65 8.62
C VAL A 105 4.08 -0.63 8.58
N ILE A 106 3.78 0.55 8.03
CA ILE A 106 4.70 1.69 8.08
C ILE A 106 4.25 2.62 9.19
N TYR A 107 5.11 2.84 10.20
CA TYR A 107 4.83 3.78 11.27
C TYR A 107 5.16 5.23 10.85
N GLU A 108 4.41 6.18 11.38
CA GLU A 108 4.74 7.59 11.23
C GLU A 108 6.00 7.91 12.06
N ARG A 109 7.07 8.27 11.35
CA ARG A 109 8.38 8.57 11.94
C ARG A 109 8.95 9.85 11.37
N GLN A 110 9.67 10.60 12.19
CA GLN A 110 10.30 11.86 11.76
C GLN A 110 11.33 11.66 10.65
N ALA A 111 11.97 10.49 10.59
CA ALA A 111 12.97 10.15 9.59
C ALA A 111 12.45 10.34 8.16
N TYR A 112 11.20 9.92 7.85
CA TYR A 112 10.60 10.14 6.53
C TYR A 112 10.53 11.62 6.15
N ARG A 113 10.12 12.50 7.08
CA ARG A 113 10.03 13.94 6.83
C ARG A 113 11.41 14.57 6.61
N LYS A 114 12.39 14.18 7.44
CA LYS A 114 13.76 14.70 7.33
C LYS A 114 14.46 14.21 6.05
N ALA A 115 14.28 12.95 5.68
CA ALA A 115 14.80 12.38 4.44
C ALA A 115 14.30 13.17 3.22
N VAL A 116 12.98 13.45 3.15
CA VAL A 116 12.39 14.26 2.06
C VAL A 116 12.96 15.67 2.03
N ILE A 117 13.10 16.34 3.18
CA ILE A 117 13.69 17.70 3.26
C ILE A 117 15.14 17.71 2.73
N GLU A 118 15.89 16.65 2.97
CA GLU A 118 17.27 16.50 2.49
C GLU A 118 17.37 15.94 1.06
N GLY A 119 16.25 15.67 0.39
CA GLY A 119 16.22 15.08 -0.96
C GLY A 119 16.76 13.65 -1.01
N LYS A 120 16.66 12.91 0.11
CA LYS A 120 17.17 11.54 0.28
C LYS A 120 16.03 10.54 0.38
N SER A 121 16.29 9.31 -0.06
CA SER A 121 15.47 8.15 0.32
C SER A 121 15.66 7.83 1.81
N ILE A 122 14.75 7.03 2.37
CA ILE A 122 14.87 6.59 3.77
C ILE A 122 16.16 5.79 4.00
N LYS A 123 16.60 5.04 2.98
CA LYS A 123 17.84 4.23 3.01
C LYS A 123 19.11 5.07 2.99
N GLU A 124 19.10 6.22 2.32
CA GLU A 124 20.24 7.15 2.30
C GLU A 124 20.28 8.03 3.55
N TYR A 125 19.13 8.25 4.20
CA TYR A 125 19.02 9.10 5.39
C TYR A 125 19.34 8.33 6.69
N CYS A 126 18.83 7.12 6.82
CA CYS A 126 18.90 6.32 8.04
C CYS A 126 20.14 5.43 8.10
N ASP A 127 20.57 5.08 9.31
CA ASP A 127 21.43 3.91 9.52
C ASP A 127 20.61 2.61 9.55
N ASN A 128 21.30 1.46 9.51
CA ASN A 128 20.67 0.14 9.49
C ASN A 128 19.84 -0.20 10.75
N SER A 129 19.98 0.57 11.83
CA SER A 129 19.25 0.36 13.09
C SER A 129 18.01 1.25 13.23
N ASP A 130 17.82 2.21 12.32
CA ASP A 130 16.67 3.10 12.33
C ASP A 130 15.39 2.30 12.06
N LYS A 131 14.41 2.47 12.95
CA LYS A 131 13.13 1.79 12.88
C LYS A 131 12.35 2.13 11.61
N ALA A 132 12.52 3.33 11.04
CA ALA A 132 11.87 3.71 9.78
C ALA A 132 12.38 2.89 8.60
N LEU A 133 13.69 2.67 8.54
CA LEU A 133 14.30 1.83 7.51
C LEU A 133 13.89 0.37 7.71
N ILE A 134 13.89 -0.12 8.95
CA ILE A 134 13.45 -1.49 9.27
C ILE A 134 12.00 -1.71 8.83
N ASP A 135 11.07 -0.83 9.20
CA ASP A 135 9.66 -0.94 8.80
C ASP A 135 9.52 -1.00 7.26
N PHE A 136 10.24 -0.14 6.54
CA PHE A 136 10.20 -0.09 5.08
C PHE A 136 10.76 -1.36 4.43
N GLU A 137 11.88 -1.88 4.93
CA GLU A 137 12.49 -3.10 4.40
C GLU A 137 11.60 -4.33 4.67
N VAL A 138 10.92 -4.42 5.83
CA VAL A 138 9.94 -5.48 6.09
C VAL A 138 8.79 -5.43 5.08
N PHE A 139 8.22 -4.25 4.84
CA PHE A 139 7.22 -4.05 3.79
C PHE A 139 7.73 -4.46 2.41
N TYR A 140 8.93 -4.03 2.04
CA TYR A 140 9.50 -4.30 0.73
C TYR A 140 9.71 -5.81 0.50
N GLN A 141 10.19 -6.54 1.51
CA GLN A 141 10.33 -8.00 1.43
C GLN A 141 8.97 -8.72 1.32
N GLU A 142 7.96 -8.25 2.03
CA GLU A 142 6.61 -8.82 1.97
C GLU A 142 5.96 -8.58 0.59
N LEU A 143 6.13 -7.38 0.02
CA LEU A 143 5.72 -7.04 -1.34
C LEU A 143 6.34 -8.01 -2.36
N LEU A 144 7.66 -8.20 -2.30
CA LEU A 144 8.36 -9.10 -3.22
C LEU A 144 7.90 -10.56 -3.06
N THR A 145 7.65 -11.00 -1.83
CA THR A 145 7.15 -12.35 -1.54
C THR A 145 5.75 -12.56 -2.14
N ASN A 146 4.85 -11.59 -1.96
CA ASN A 146 3.51 -11.65 -2.51
C ASN A 146 3.50 -11.58 -4.04
N ALA A 147 4.35 -10.76 -4.64
CA ALA A 147 4.51 -10.68 -6.10
C ALA A 147 5.01 -12.01 -6.66
N LYS A 148 6.07 -12.59 -6.08
CA LYS A 148 6.58 -13.91 -6.50
C LYS A 148 5.51 -14.99 -6.43
N LYS A 149 4.77 -15.08 -5.33
CA LYS A 149 3.68 -16.06 -5.14
C LYS A 149 2.53 -15.90 -6.14
N HIS A 150 2.32 -14.69 -6.65
CA HIS A 150 1.20 -14.39 -7.55
C HIS A 150 1.55 -14.58 -9.03
N PHE A 151 2.80 -14.28 -9.42
CA PHE A 151 3.24 -14.34 -10.83
C PHE A 151 4.06 -15.57 -11.20
N MET A 152 4.50 -16.37 -10.23
CA MET A 152 5.18 -17.66 -10.44
C MET A 152 4.23 -18.82 -10.11
#